data_AF-A0A7K3MW17-F1
#
_entry.id   AF-A0A7K3MW17-F1
#
_cell.length_a   1.000
_cell.length_b   1.000
_cell.length_c   1.000
_cell.angle_alpha   90.00
_cell.angle_beta   90.00
_cell.angle_gamma   90.00
#
_symmetry.space_group_name_H-M   'P 1'
#
loop_
_entity.id
_entity.type
_entity.pdbx_description
1 polymer ?
#
loop_
_entity_poly.entity_id
_entity_poly.type
_entity_poly.pdbx_seq_one_letter_code
_entity_poly.pdbx_strand_id
1 'polypeptide(L)'
;DEPLFNSNDILEVIKSLKENKGKIINGYCAIKSSEEFFSTSIPKVVFRPDGRLLYMSRSPIPGNKNGVFSRANRQVCVYAFPKEALEDFSRQTNKTFLEMEEDIEILRFLELGYEVSMIELSDDSIAVDNPNDVEKVLNKLRNEN
;
A
#
# COMPACT_ATOMS: atom_id res chain seq x y z
N ASP A 1 10.82 7.26 -9.34
CA ASP A 1 10.30 5.94 -9.75
C ASP A 1 8.80 5.98 -10.05
N GLU A 2 8.02 6.88 -9.43
CA GLU A 2 6.60 7.10 -9.79
C GLU A 2 6.37 8.38 -10.65
N PRO A 3 6.58 8.33 -11.98
CA PRO A 3 6.44 9.50 -12.87
C PRO A 3 4.98 9.93 -13.09
N LEU A 4 4.02 9.05 -12.83
CA LEU A 4 2.59 9.26 -13.05
C LEU A 4 1.82 9.16 -11.73
N PHE A 5 2.14 10.02 -10.76
CA PHE A 5 1.38 10.08 -9.51
C PHE A 5 0.21 11.07 -9.62
N ASN A 6 -1.00 10.64 -9.27
CA ASN A 6 -2.19 11.50 -9.32
C ASN A 6 -2.16 12.55 -8.20
N SER A 7 -2.06 13.83 -8.54
CA SER A 7 -2.00 14.91 -7.54
C SER A 7 -3.24 14.99 -6.64
N ASN A 8 -4.40 14.51 -7.12
CA ASN A 8 -5.61 14.45 -6.30
C ASN A 8 -5.51 13.42 -5.17
N ASP A 9 -4.74 12.34 -5.34
CA ASP A 9 -4.53 11.35 -4.28
C ASP A 9 -3.76 11.94 -3.10
N ILE A 10 -2.79 12.83 -3.36
CA ILE A 10 -2.10 13.60 -2.29
C ILE A 10 -3.10 14.47 -1.54
N LEU A 11 -4.05 15.11 -2.24
CA LEU A 11 -5.06 15.94 -1.59
C LEU A 11 -6.02 15.12 -0.72
N GLU A 12 -6.41 13.93 -1.16
CA GLU A 12 -7.21 13.02 -0.33
C GLU A 12 -6.43 12.53 0.90
N VAL A 13 -5.13 12.24 0.78
CA VAL A 13 -4.27 11.93 1.94
C VAL A 13 -4.26 13.10 2.92
N ILE A 14 -4.02 14.33 2.43
CA ILE A 14 -3.99 15.54 3.28
C ILE A 14 -5.33 15.78 3.98
N LYS A 15 -6.44 15.53 3.28
CA LYS A 15 -7.79 15.63 3.85
C LYS A 15 -8.01 14.58 4.93
N SER A 16 -7.61 13.33 4.68
CA SER A 16 -7.74 12.22 5.62
C SER A 16 -6.95 12.45 6.92
N LEU A 17 -5.84 13.19 6.88
CA LEU A 17 -5.07 13.58 8.06
C LEU A 17 -5.87 14.45 9.04
N LYS A 18 -6.83 15.24 8.56
CA LYS A 18 -7.70 16.06 9.44
C LYS A 18 -8.65 15.20 10.25
N GLU A 19 -9.12 14.10 9.66
CA GLU A 19 -10.07 13.15 10.26
C GLU A 19 -9.37 12.07 11.10
N ASN A 20 -8.10 11.78 10.78
CA ASN A 20 -7.29 10.74 11.40
C ASN A 20 -6.06 11.31 12.13
N LYS A 21 -6.24 12.42 12.86
CA LYS A 21 -5.15 13.06 13.61
C LYS A 21 -4.42 12.06 14.50
N GLY A 22 -3.11 12.01 14.36
CA GLY A 22 -2.24 11.15 15.16
C GLY A 22 -2.23 9.68 14.74
N LYS A 23 -2.93 9.29 13.67
CA LYS A 23 -2.85 7.94 13.10
C LYS A 23 -1.86 7.87 11.95
N ILE A 24 -1.35 6.68 11.70
CA ILE A 24 -0.60 6.36 10.47
C ILE A 24 -1.60 6.14 9.34
N ILE A 25 -1.30 6.62 8.14
CA ILE A 25 -2.14 6.48 6.96
C ILE A 25 -1.35 5.78 5.87
N ASN A 26 -1.96 4.81 5.19
CA ASN A 26 -1.42 4.20 3.97
C ASN A 26 -2.51 4.04 2.90
N GLY A 27 -2.13 4.26 1.64
CA GLY A 27 -3.03 4.14 0.50
C GLY A 27 -3.23 2.69 0.03
N TYR A 28 -4.41 2.41 -0.53
CA TYR A 28 -4.68 1.18 -1.25
C TYR A 28 -5.52 1.44 -2.50
N CYS A 29 -5.50 0.50 -3.44
CA CYS A 29 -6.45 0.44 -4.54
C CYS A 29 -6.79 -1.03 -4.88
N ALA A 30 -7.81 -1.22 -5.72
CA ALA A 30 -8.25 -2.56 -6.11
C ALA A 30 -7.22 -3.26 -7.00
N ILE A 31 -7.05 -4.56 -6.80
CA ILE A 31 -6.30 -5.43 -7.73
C ILE A 31 -7.18 -5.75 -8.94
N LYS A 32 -6.62 -5.61 -10.15
CA LYS A 32 -7.37 -5.72 -11.40
C LYS A 32 -7.28 -7.09 -12.08
N SER A 33 -6.30 -7.91 -11.70
CA SER A 33 -6.05 -9.20 -12.35
C SER A 33 -5.58 -10.28 -11.39
N SER A 34 -5.76 -11.55 -11.79
CA SER A 34 -5.18 -12.68 -11.05
C SER A 34 -3.66 -12.65 -11.05
N GLU A 35 -3.04 -12.17 -12.13
CA GLU A 35 -1.59 -12.02 -12.22
C GLU A 35 -1.06 -11.06 -11.15
N GLU A 36 -1.71 -9.90 -10.98
CA GLU A 36 -1.39 -8.97 -9.89
C GLU A 36 -1.59 -9.61 -8.51
N PHE A 37 -2.70 -10.34 -8.32
CA PHE A 37 -3.01 -10.98 -7.05
C PHE A 37 -1.94 -12.00 -6.61
N PHE A 38 -1.45 -12.81 -7.55
CA PHE A 38 -0.44 -13.83 -7.28
C PHE A 38 1.00 -13.31 -7.37
N SER A 39 1.23 -12.08 -7.83
CA SER A 39 2.56 -11.46 -7.89
C SER A 39 3.11 -11.15 -6.50
N THR A 40 4.30 -11.66 -6.18
CA THR A 40 5.02 -11.35 -4.93
C THR A 40 5.59 -9.94 -4.90
N SER A 41 5.71 -9.29 -6.06
CA SER A 41 6.15 -7.89 -6.17
C SER A 41 5.06 -6.90 -5.75
N ILE A 42 3.79 -7.34 -5.67
CA ILE A 42 2.65 -6.50 -5.32
C ILE A 42 2.16 -6.91 -3.92
N PRO A 43 2.39 -6.07 -2.88
CA PRO A 43 1.82 -6.30 -1.56
C PRO A 43 0.29 -6.23 -1.60
N LYS A 44 -0.36 -7.28 -1.11
CA LYS A 44 -1.81 -7.35 -0.90
C LYS A 44 -2.13 -6.81 0.49
N VAL A 45 -3.24 -6.08 0.61
CA VAL A 45 -3.70 -5.51 1.88
C VAL A 45 -5.07 -6.07 2.26
N VAL A 46 -5.24 -6.34 3.55
CA VAL A 46 -6.54 -6.64 4.16
C VAL A 46 -6.75 -5.73 5.35
N PHE A 47 -7.95 -5.17 5.47
CA PHE A 47 -8.31 -4.22 6.51
C PHE A 47 -9.74 -4.46 7.00
N ARG A 48 -10.02 -3.94 8.19
CA ARG A 48 -11.32 -4.03 8.85
C ARG A 48 -12.37 -3.16 8.15
N PRO A 49 -13.67 -3.41 8.38
CA PRO A 49 -14.73 -2.53 7.89
C PRO A 49 -14.62 -1.06 8.34
N ASP A 50 -13.88 -0.78 9.42
CA ASP A 50 -13.60 0.58 9.89
C ASP A 50 -12.32 1.19 9.29
N GLY A 51 -11.75 0.56 8.26
CA GLY A 51 -10.59 1.07 7.52
C GLY A 51 -9.24 0.80 8.19
N ARG A 52 -9.18 0.13 9.33
CA ARG A 52 -7.89 -0.19 9.97
C ARG A 52 -7.22 -1.41 9.33
N LEU A 53 -5.94 -1.29 8.97
CA LEU A 53 -5.12 -2.37 8.45
C LEU A 53 -5.13 -3.56 9.41
N LEU A 54 -5.43 -4.75 8.89
CA LEU A 54 -5.26 -6.02 9.62
C LEU A 54 -3.91 -6.62 9.31
N TYR A 55 -3.57 -6.71 8.02
CA TYR A 55 -2.31 -7.29 7.58
C TYR A 55 -1.99 -6.88 6.14
N MET A 56 -0.71 -6.94 5.81
CA MET A 56 -0.20 -6.79 4.45
C MET A 56 0.75 -7.95 4.16
N SER A 57 0.69 -8.51 2.95
CA SER A 57 1.50 -9.66 2.58
C SER A 57 1.85 -9.67 1.10
N ARG A 58 3.03 -10.18 0.77
CA ARG A 58 3.38 -10.57 -0.61
C ARG A 58 2.69 -11.86 -1.02
N SER A 59 2.19 -12.66 -0.08
CA SER A 59 1.34 -13.81 -0.36
C SER A 59 -0.10 -13.37 -0.73
N PRO A 60 -0.85 -14.19 -1.49
CA PRO A 60 -2.21 -13.84 -1.90
C PRO A 60 -3.18 -13.78 -0.70
N ILE A 61 -3.65 -12.56 -0.38
CA ILE A 61 -4.64 -12.32 0.68
C ILE A 61 -5.72 -11.31 0.21
N PRO A 62 -7.00 -11.48 0.59
CA PRO A 62 -7.53 -12.62 1.34
C PRO A 62 -7.59 -13.89 0.47
N GLY A 63 -7.25 -15.03 1.06
CA GLY A 63 -7.49 -16.33 0.44
C GLY A 63 -8.97 -16.72 0.49
N ASN A 64 -9.36 -17.68 -0.34
CA ASN A 64 -10.66 -18.36 -0.25
C ASN A 64 -10.47 -19.87 -0.41
N LYS A 65 -11.51 -20.65 -0.09
CA LYS A 65 -11.46 -22.13 -0.10
C LYS A 65 -11.08 -22.73 -1.46
N ASN A 66 -11.34 -22.01 -2.55
CA ASN A 66 -11.05 -22.46 -3.89
C ASN A 66 -9.63 -22.08 -4.35
N GLY A 67 -8.91 -21.26 -3.59
CA GLY A 67 -7.58 -20.78 -3.94
C GLY A 67 -7.55 -19.88 -5.18
N VAL A 68 -8.68 -19.28 -5.56
CA VAL A 68 -8.80 -18.46 -6.78
C VAL A 68 -8.86 -16.97 -6.44
N PHE A 69 -8.41 -16.13 -7.37
CA PHE A 69 -8.62 -14.70 -7.26
C PHE A 69 -10.13 -14.38 -7.32
N SER A 70 -10.59 -13.44 -6.47
CA SER A 70 -11.95 -12.91 -6.51
C SER A 70 -11.95 -11.40 -6.35
N ARG A 71 -11.63 -10.90 -5.15
CA ARG A 71 -11.46 -9.48 -4.87
C ARG A 71 -10.35 -9.33 -3.84
N ALA A 72 -9.43 -8.42 -4.14
CA ALA A 72 -8.34 -8.07 -3.25
C ALA A 72 -7.93 -6.63 -3.51
N ASN A 73 -7.17 -6.08 -2.57
CA ASN A 73 -6.61 -4.74 -2.67
C ASN A 73 -5.09 -4.86 -2.64
N ARG A 74 -4.41 -3.96 -3.32
CA ARG A 74 -2.96 -3.79 -3.25
C ARG A 74 -2.62 -2.50 -2.55
N GLN A 75 -1.40 -2.46 -2.02
CA GLN A 75 -0.83 -1.23 -1.50
C GLN A 75 -0.62 -0.19 -2.62
N VAL A 76 -0.82 1.07 -2.25
CA VAL A 76 -0.27 2.24 -2.94
C VAL A 76 0.78 2.84 -2.01
N CYS A 77 1.99 3.10 -2.52
CA CYS A 77 3.18 3.52 -1.75
C CYS A 77 3.12 4.98 -1.27
N VAL A 78 1.97 5.37 -0.70
CA VAL A 78 1.71 6.69 -0.15
C VAL A 78 1.44 6.54 1.32
N TYR A 79 2.10 7.39 2.10
CA TYR A 79 2.05 7.32 3.54
C TYR A 79 1.90 8.70 4.16
N ALA A 80 1.28 8.73 5.33
CA ALA A 80 1.40 9.86 6.23
C ALA A 80 1.63 9.35 7.66
N PHE A 81 2.67 9.89 8.30
CA PHE A 81 3.10 9.43 9.62
C PHE A 81 3.07 10.59 10.63
N PRO A 82 2.52 10.36 11.84
CA PRO A 82 2.77 11.23 12.98
C PRO A 82 4.25 11.23 13.35
N LYS A 83 4.76 12.36 13.85
CA LYS A 83 6.16 12.50 14.29
C LYS A 83 6.56 11.45 15.33
N GLU A 84 5.72 11.24 16.33
CA GLU A 84 5.96 10.28 17.42
C GLU A 84 6.09 8.85 16.89
N ALA A 85 5.24 8.45 15.94
CA ALA A 85 5.34 7.14 15.31
C ALA A 85 6.67 6.94 14.57
N LEU A 86 7.16 7.96 13.85
CA LEU A 86 8.48 7.90 13.19
C LEU A 86 9.62 7.81 14.20
N GLU A 87 9.52 8.50 15.33
CA GLU A 87 10.53 8.42 16.40
C GLU A 87 10.59 7.00 16.97
N ASP A 88 9.45 6.40 17.30
CA ASP A 88 9.40 5.03 17.83
C ASP A 88 9.82 3.98 16.78
N PHE A 89 9.44 4.15 15.51
CA PHE A 89 9.94 3.33 14.41
C PHE A 89 11.47 3.39 14.31
N SER A 90 12.07 4.56 14.50
CA SER A 90 13.53 4.74 14.42
C SER A 90 14.29 4.15 15.62
N ARG A 91 13.65 4.08 16.80
CA ARG A 91 14.20 3.44 18.01
C ARG A 91 14.26 1.92 17.88
N GLN A 92 13.33 1.34 17.12
CA GLN A 92 13.38 -0.06 16.75
C GLN A 92 14.41 -0.26 15.62
N THR A 93 15.66 -0.49 16.00
CA THR A 93 16.81 -0.53 15.07
C THR A 93 16.85 -1.75 14.15
N ASN A 94 16.19 -2.84 14.54
CA ASN A 94 16.09 -4.05 13.74
C ASN A 94 14.69 -4.19 13.15
N LYS A 95 14.61 -4.79 11.95
CA LYS A 95 13.32 -5.23 11.40
C LYS A 95 12.60 -6.12 12.40
N THR A 96 11.30 -5.92 12.57
CA THR A 96 10.47 -6.83 13.35
C THR A 96 10.19 -8.09 12.53
N PHE A 97 9.58 -9.11 13.13
CA PHE A 97 9.52 -10.43 12.51
C PHE A 97 8.73 -10.40 11.19
N LEU A 98 7.55 -9.80 11.17
CA LEU A 98 6.71 -9.75 9.97
C LEU A 98 7.31 -8.84 8.90
N GLU A 99 7.87 -7.69 9.29
CA GLU A 99 8.62 -6.85 8.35
C GLU A 99 9.80 -7.58 7.71
N MET A 100 10.55 -8.37 8.49
CA MET A 100 11.71 -9.11 7.99
C MET A 100 11.30 -10.19 6.98
N GLU A 101 10.24 -10.94 7.27
CA GLU A 101 9.76 -12.03 6.40
C GLU A 101 9.08 -11.52 5.13
N GLU A 102 8.25 -10.48 5.23
CA GLU A 102 7.50 -9.95 4.10
C GLU A 102 8.28 -8.88 3.31
N ASP A 103 9.31 -8.29 3.92
CA ASP A 103 10.01 -7.11 3.40
C ASP A 103 9.04 -5.96 3.07
N ILE A 104 8.25 -5.59 4.09
CA ILE A 104 7.21 -4.55 4.05
C ILE A 104 7.28 -3.72 5.35
N GLU A 105 7.69 -2.47 5.26
CA GLU A 105 7.99 -1.60 6.40
C GLU A 105 6.78 -1.26 7.27
N ILE A 106 5.57 -1.19 6.69
CA ILE A 106 4.36 -0.82 7.43
C ILE A 106 4.03 -1.84 8.53
N LEU A 107 4.49 -3.09 8.37
CA LEU A 107 4.29 -4.16 9.35
C LEU A 107 5.02 -3.90 10.66
N ARG A 108 6.14 -3.16 10.65
CA ARG A 108 6.82 -2.75 11.89
C ARG A 108 5.92 -1.92 12.78
N PHE A 109 5.15 -1.00 12.19
CA PHE A 109 4.20 -0.20 12.95
C PHE A 109 3.11 -1.05 13.59
N LEU A 110 2.59 -2.06 12.87
CA LEU A 110 1.61 -3.00 13.44
C LEU A 110 2.23 -3.81 14.59
N GLU A 111 3.46 -4.30 14.43
CA GLU A 111 4.16 -5.07 15.47
C GLU A 111 4.53 -4.21 16.70
N LEU A 112 4.74 -2.91 16.52
CA LEU A 112 4.92 -1.93 17.59
C LEU A 112 3.59 -1.48 18.25
N GLY A 113 2.44 -1.98 17.77
CA GLY A 113 1.13 -1.71 18.35
C GLY A 113 0.42 -0.47 17.80
N TYR A 114 0.90 0.11 16.71
CA TYR A 114 0.21 1.20 16.04
C TYR A 114 -0.93 0.70 15.17
N GLU A 115 -1.94 1.55 15.03
CA GLU A 115 -2.98 1.38 14.03
C GLU A 115 -2.64 2.14 12.75
N VAL A 116 -2.86 1.48 11.61
CA VAL A 116 -2.70 2.07 10.29
C VAL A 116 -4.09 2.20 9.66
N SER A 117 -4.44 3.42 9.26
CA SER A 117 -5.70 3.72 8.56
C SER A 117 -5.48 3.62 7.06
N MET A 118 -6.29 2.80 6.40
CA MET A 118 -6.23 2.56 4.97
C MET A 118 -7.17 3.52 4.25
N ILE A 119 -6.65 4.22 3.24
CA ILE A 119 -7.43 5.14 2.40
C ILE A 119 -7.43 4.63 0.96
N GLU A 120 -8.60 4.67 0.32
CA GLU A 120 -8.73 4.31 -1.09
C GLU A 120 -8.16 5.43 -1.94
N LEU A 121 -7.26 5.09 -2.85
CA LEU A 121 -6.63 5.99 -3.80
C LEU A 121 -6.90 5.53 -5.23
N SER A 122 -6.65 6.42 -6.19
CA SER A 122 -6.74 6.07 -7.60
C SER A 122 -5.73 4.97 -7.97
N ASP A 123 -6.06 4.19 -8.99
CA ASP A 123 -5.14 3.20 -9.55
C ASP A 123 -4.18 3.79 -10.59
N ASP A 124 -4.15 5.12 -10.70
CA ASP A 124 -3.48 5.81 -11.78
C ASP A 124 -1.96 5.81 -11.66
N SER A 125 -1.42 5.50 -10.48
CA SER A 125 0.02 5.42 -10.28
C SER A 125 0.63 4.17 -10.90
N ILE A 126 1.56 4.39 -11.82
CA ILE A 126 2.42 3.36 -12.40
C ILE A 126 3.84 3.62 -11.91
N ALA A 127 4.30 2.79 -10.99
CA ALA A 127 5.71 2.74 -10.60
C ALA A 127 6.54 2.10 -11.71
N VAL A 128 7.75 2.62 -11.92
CA VAL A 128 8.71 2.09 -12.89
C VAL A 128 9.87 1.47 -12.12
N ASP A 129 9.69 0.21 -11.73
CA ASP A 129 10.68 -0.53 -10.94
C ASP A 129 11.48 -1.52 -11.79
N ASN A 130 10.93 -1.95 -12.93
CA ASN A 130 11.61 -2.80 -13.91
C ASN A 130 11.70 -2.13 -15.28
N PRO A 131 12.68 -2.50 -16.13
CA PRO A 131 12.76 -2.00 -17.50
C PRO A 131 11.46 -2.19 -18.31
N ASN A 132 10.73 -3.28 -18.05
CA ASN A 132 9.46 -3.59 -18.72
C ASN A 132 8.30 -2.66 -18.30
N ASP A 133 8.41 -1.98 -17.16
CA ASP A 133 7.37 -1.07 -16.67
C ASP A 133 7.41 0.29 -17.40
N VAL A 134 8.55 0.61 -18.02
CA VAL A 134 8.71 1.81 -18.87
C VAL A 134 7.72 1.80 -20.03
N GLU A 135 7.49 0.64 -20.65
CA GLU A 135 6.57 0.52 -21.78
C GLU A 135 5.11 0.81 -21.36
N LYS A 136 4.71 0.40 -20.15
CA LYS A 136 3.38 0.70 -19.59
C LYS A 136 3.20 2.21 -19.38
N VAL A 137 4.21 2.89 -18.84
CA VAL A 137 4.19 4.36 -18.65
C VAL A 137 4.13 5.09 -19.99
N LEU A 138 4.95 4.70 -20.96
CA LEU A 138 4.96 5.32 -22.29
C LEU A 138 3.63 5.15 -23.01
N ASN A 139 2.98 3.99 -22.89
CA ASN A 139 1.65 3.76 -23.47
C ASN A 139 0.57 4.62 -22.80
N LYS A 140 0.60 4.79 -21.47
CA LYS A 140 -0.35 5.67 -20.76
C LYS A 140 -0.19 7.13 -21.17
N LEU A 141 1.04 7.66 -21.18
CA LEU A 141 1.34 9.03 -21.61
C LEU A 141 0.93 9.34 -23.05
N ARG A 142 0.99 8.34 -23.94
CA ARG A 142 0.57 8.50 -25.35
C ARG A 142 -0.95 8.53 -25.51
N ASN A 143 -1.70 7.86 -24.64
CA ASN A 143 -3.16 7.79 -24.69
C ASN A 143 -3.85 8.96 -23.97
N GLU A 144 -3.11 9.77 -23.20
CA GLU A 144 -3.60 10.99 -22.54
C GLU A 144 -3.44 12.27 -23.42
N ASN A 145 -2.92 12.12 -24.65
CA ASN A 145 -2.89 13.16 -25.70
C ASN A 145 -3.96 12.90 -26.77
#